data_AF-A0A846TKL8-F1
#
_entry.id   AF-A0A846TKL8-F1
#
_cell.length_a   1.000
_cell.length_b   1.000
_cell.length_c   1.000
_cell.angle_alpha   90.00
_cell.angle_beta   90.00
_cell.angle_gamma   90.00
#
_symmetry.space_group_name_H-M   'P 1'
#
loop_
_entity.id
_entity.type
_entity.pdbx_description
1 polymer ?
#
loop_
_entity_poly.entity_id
_entity_poly.type
_entity_poly.pdbx_seq_one_letter_code
_entity_poly.pdbx_strand_id
1 'polypeptide(L)'
;MDVVINVLIVVLAAAFLWSRFAPTKGVNQITTAQLGDMMKSKKAGVQYVDVRTPGEYKGNHIKGFKNIPLQQLGNRTGELSQDRDVVVICQSGMRSSQASKLLKKAGFKNVTNVKGGMSAW
;
A
#
# COMPACT_ATOMS: atom_id res chain seq x y z
N MET A 1 24.07 -28.84 -21.82
CA MET A 1 22.63 -28.48 -21.81
C MET A 1 22.25 -27.80 -20.48
N ASP A 2 22.98 -28.11 -19.41
CA ASP A 2 22.73 -27.65 -18.02
C ASP A 2 23.06 -26.17 -17.76
N VAL A 3 24.07 -25.60 -18.43
CA VAL A 3 24.46 -24.19 -18.23
C VAL A 3 23.35 -23.25 -18.69
N VAL A 4 22.70 -23.54 -19.83
CA VAL A 4 21.61 -22.71 -20.36
C VAL A 4 20.38 -22.80 -19.44
N ILE A 5 20.08 -23.98 -18.91
CA ILE A 5 18.98 -24.19 -17.95
C ILE A 5 19.25 -23.45 -16.63
N ASN A 6 20.46 -23.53 -16.09
CA ASN A 6 20.84 -22.82 -14.87
C ASN A 6 20.79 -21.29 -15.04
N VAL A 7 21.25 -20.77 -16.19
CA VAL A 7 21.15 -19.34 -16.51
C VAL A 7 19.69 -18.91 -16.59
N LEU A 8 18.81 -19.70 -17.23
CA LEU A 8 17.38 -19.40 -17.27
C LEU A 8 16.74 -19.40 -15.88
N ILE A 9 17.09 -20.35 -15.02
CA ILE A 9 16.59 -20.39 -13.63
C ILE A 9 17.06 -19.16 -12.85
N VAL A 10 18.33 -18.76 -12.96
CA VAL A 10 18.87 -17.57 -12.29
C VAL A 10 18.20 -16.30 -12.80
N VAL A 11 17.98 -16.18 -14.11
CA VAL A 11 17.29 -15.02 -14.71
C VAL A 11 15.83 -14.96 -14.27
N LEU A 12 15.12 -16.09 -14.24
CA LEU A 12 13.73 -16.16 -13.77
C LEU A 12 13.64 -15.88 -12.26
N ALA A 13 14.57 -16.40 -11.46
CA ALA A 13 14.63 -16.12 -10.02
C ALA A 13 14.96 -14.64 -9.75
N ALA A 14 15.92 -14.06 -10.48
CA ALA A 14 16.26 -12.65 -10.39
C ALA A 14 15.08 -11.76 -10.81
N ALA A 15 14.39 -12.09 -11.91
CA ALA A 15 13.19 -11.39 -12.36
C ALA A 15 12.04 -11.51 -11.36
N PHE A 16 11.85 -12.69 -10.75
CA PHE A 16 10.85 -12.93 -9.72
C PHE A 16 11.13 -12.11 -8.46
N LEU A 17 12.38 -12.09 -7.98
CA LEU A 17 12.82 -11.27 -6.86
C LEU A 17 12.67 -9.77 -7.17
N TRP A 18 13.07 -9.33 -8.37
CA TRP A 18 12.90 -7.93 -8.79
C TRP A 18 11.44 -7.51 -8.82
N SER A 19 10.54 -8.38 -9.29
CA SER A 19 9.09 -8.09 -9.34
C SER A 19 8.45 -7.92 -7.96
N ARG A 20 9.04 -8.53 -6.93
CA ARG A 20 8.58 -8.43 -5.53
C ARG A 20 9.00 -7.12 -4.87
N PHE A 21 10.17 -6.60 -5.21
CA PHE A 21 10.73 -5.39 -4.60
C PHE A 21 10.56 -4.12 -5.42
N ALA A 22 10.17 -4.23 -6.70
CA ALA A 22 9.96 -3.08 -7.54
C ALA A 22 8.85 -2.17 -6.99
N PRO A 23 9.12 -0.85 -6.85
CA PRO A 23 8.12 0.10 -6.42
C PRO A 23 6.96 0.15 -7.42
N THR A 24 5.79 0.44 -6.89
CA THR A 24 4.56 0.60 -7.64
C THR A 24 4.63 1.81 -8.57
N LYS A 25 4.70 1.57 -9.89
CA LYS A 25 4.60 2.66 -10.88
C LYS A 25 3.32 3.47 -10.62
N GLY A 26 3.46 4.79 -10.47
CA GLY A 26 2.35 5.72 -10.28
C GLY A 26 1.71 5.74 -8.88
N VAL A 27 2.39 5.22 -7.86
CA VAL A 27 1.98 5.33 -6.44
C VAL A 27 3.01 6.16 -5.69
N ASN A 28 2.55 7.18 -4.98
CA ASN A 28 3.40 8.00 -4.13
C ASN A 28 3.83 7.19 -2.90
N GLN A 29 5.04 7.41 -2.42
CA GLN A 29 5.56 6.73 -1.23
C GLN A 29 5.94 7.79 -0.20
N ILE A 30 5.37 7.70 1.00
CA ILE A 30 5.70 8.60 2.11
C ILE A 30 6.20 7.79 3.30
N THR A 31 6.99 8.42 4.16
CA THR A 31 7.38 7.85 5.47
C THR A 31 6.30 8.11 6.53
N THR A 32 6.42 7.45 7.68
CA THR A 32 5.55 7.71 8.84
C THR A 32 5.72 9.12 9.40
N ALA A 33 6.94 9.68 9.37
CA ALA A 33 7.19 11.08 9.72
C ALA A 33 6.40 12.04 8.80
N GLN A 34 6.48 11.84 7.48
CA GLN A 34 5.73 12.63 6.51
C GLN A 34 4.21 12.45 6.65
N LEU A 35 3.75 11.24 6.99
CA LEU A 35 2.35 11.00 7.33
C LEU A 35 1.93 11.83 8.56
N GLY A 36 2.76 11.88 9.59
CA GLY A 36 2.51 12.68 10.79
C GLY A 36 2.33 14.16 10.46
N ASP A 37 3.22 14.72 9.63
CA ASP A 37 3.13 16.12 9.21
C ASP A 37 1.91 16.39 8.31
N MET A 38 1.59 15.45 7.40
CA MET A 38 0.37 15.52 6.60
C MET A 38 -0.89 15.53 7.47
N MET A 39 -0.95 14.70 8.50
CA MET A 39 -2.07 14.65 9.44
C MET A 39 -2.17 15.93 10.29
N LYS A 40 -1.04 16.52 10.69
CA LYS A 40 -1.01 17.81 11.43
C LYS A 40 -1.54 18.96 10.58
N SER A 41 -1.20 18.99 9.29
CA SER A 41 -1.67 20.03 8.36
C SER A 41 -3.19 20.00 8.09
N LYS A 42 -3.89 18.93 8.54
CA LYS A 42 -5.34 18.74 8.38
C LYS A 42 -5.83 18.99 6.94
N LYS A 43 -5.03 18.58 5.95
CA LYS A 43 -5.41 18.70 4.53
C LYS A 43 -6.78 18.07 4.31
N ALA A 44 -7.76 18.89 3.92
CA ALA A 44 -9.11 18.43 3.67
C ALA A 44 -9.15 17.49 2.45
N GLY A 45 -10.05 16.51 2.47
CA GLY A 45 -10.30 15.63 1.34
C GLY A 45 -9.36 14.43 1.19
N VAL A 46 -8.43 14.19 2.12
CA VAL A 46 -7.59 12.98 2.13
C VAL A 46 -8.35 11.81 2.78
N GLN A 47 -8.33 10.65 2.13
CA GLN A 47 -8.91 9.40 2.62
C GLN A 47 -7.80 8.51 3.19
N TYR A 48 -7.85 8.24 4.49
CA TYR A 48 -6.88 7.39 5.16
C TYR A 48 -7.43 5.97 5.31
N VAL A 49 -6.70 4.97 4.81
CA VAL A 49 -7.14 3.57 4.74
C VAL A 49 -6.12 2.65 5.38
N ASP A 50 -6.55 1.87 6.38
CA ASP A 50 -5.75 0.81 6.98
C ASP A 50 -6.20 -0.54 6.41
N VAL A 51 -5.28 -1.24 5.74
CA VAL A 51 -5.55 -2.52 5.06
C VAL A 51 -5.16 -3.75 5.88
N ARG A 52 -4.84 -3.56 7.16
CA ARG A 52 -4.64 -4.67 8.11
C ARG A 52 -5.95 -5.39 8.42
N THR A 53 -5.84 -6.52 9.08
CA THR A 53 -7.00 -7.26 9.56
C THR A 53 -7.78 -6.43 10.61
N PRO A 54 -9.09 -6.67 10.76
CA PRO A 54 -9.88 -5.97 11.78
C PRO A 54 -9.35 -6.19 13.20
N GLY A 55 -8.74 -7.34 13.49
CA GLY A 55 -8.12 -7.63 14.79
C GLY A 55 -6.92 -6.72 15.08
N GLU A 56 -5.98 -6.61 14.12
CA GLU A 56 -4.85 -5.69 14.22
C GLU A 56 -5.29 -4.23 14.39
N TYR A 57 -6.31 -3.82 13.62
CA TYR A 57 -6.85 -2.46 13.66
C TYR A 57 -7.52 -2.13 15.00
N LYS A 58 -8.29 -3.06 15.56
CA LYS A 58 -8.96 -2.89 16.87
C LYS A 58 -7.96 -2.73 18.02
N GLY A 59 -6.82 -3.43 17.95
CA GLY A 59 -5.79 -3.35 18.99
C GLY A 59 -5.07 -2.00 19.03
N ASN A 60 -4.56 -1.55 17.88
CA ASN A 60 -3.92 -0.24 17.77
C ASN A 60 -4.06 0.29 16.34
N HIS A 61 -4.54 1.51 16.18
CA HIS A 61 -4.69 2.16 14.88
C HIS A 61 -4.49 3.68 14.98
N ILE A 62 -4.22 4.28 13.82
CA ILE A 62 -4.14 5.73 13.67
C ILE A 62 -5.55 6.30 13.59
N LYS A 63 -5.88 7.25 14.46
CA LYS A 63 -7.18 7.94 14.42
C LYS A 63 -7.40 8.60 13.05
N GLY A 64 -8.62 8.47 12.52
CA GLY A 64 -9.00 8.99 11.20
C GLY A 64 -8.78 8.04 10.04
N PHE A 65 -8.08 6.93 10.25
CA PHE A 65 -8.03 5.85 9.26
C PHE A 65 -9.35 5.07 9.26
N LYS A 66 -9.71 4.53 8.10
CA LYS A 66 -10.81 3.59 7.92
C LYS A 66 -10.23 2.20 7.66
N ASN A 67 -10.68 1.20 8.41
CA ASN A 67 -10.23 -0.17 8.16
C ASN A 67 -10.96 -0.79 6.97
N ILE A 68 -10.20 -1.09 5.92
CA ILE A 68 -10.65 -1.86 4.76
C ILE A 68 -9.59 -2.93 4.50
N PRO A 69 -9.75 -4.14 5.06
CA PRO A 69 -8.76 -5.20 4.93
C PRO A 69 -8.40 -5.46 3.46
N LEU A 70 -7.12 -5.74 3.19
CA LEU A 70 -6.61 -5.93 1.82
C LEU A 70 -7.46 -6.92 1.00
N GLN A 71 -7.89 -8.02 1.62
CA GLN A 71 -8.70 -9.06 0.97
C GLN A 71 -10.09 -8.55 0.55
N GLN A 72 -10.63 -7.56 1.25
CA GLN A 72 -11.94 -6.99 0.97
C GLN A 72 -11.87 -5.73 0.10
N LEU A 73 -10.67 -5.12 -0.02
CA LEU A 73 -10.48 -3.84 -0.68
C LEU A 73 -11.00 -3.83 -2.12
N GLY A 74 -10.81 -4.92 -2.88
CA GLY A 74 -11.33 -5.08 -4.24
C GLY A 74 -12.83 -4.84 -4.36
N ASN A 75 -13.60 -5.48 -3.49
CA ASN A 75 -15.06 -5.43 -3.50
C ASN A 75 -15.60 -4.15 -2.81
N ARG A 76 -14.76 -3.49 -2.01
CA ARG A 76 -15.12 -2.31 -1.21
C ARG A 76 -14.52 -1.01 -1.75
N THR A 77 -14.00 -1.02 -2.98
CA THR A 77 -13.45 0.18 -3.62
C THR A 77 -14.48 1.32 -3.72
N GLY A 78 -15.76 1.00 -3.89
CA GLY A 78 -16.86 1.98 -3.93
C GLY A 78 -17.08 2.76 -2.63
N GLU A 79 -16.48 2.35 -1.51
CA GLU A 79 -16.49 3.12 -0.27
C GLU A 79 -15.50 4.29 -0.27
N LEU A 80 -14.65 4.38 -1.29
CA LEU A 80 -13.65 5.41 -1.47
C LEU A 80 -13.95 6.18 -2.76
N SER A 81 -13.75 7.49 -2.71
CA SER A 81 -13.85 8.35 -3.89
C SER A 81 -12.55 8.29 -4.70
N GLN A 82 -12.66 8.07 -6.02
CA GLN A 82 -11.51 7.98 -6.94
C GLN A 82 -10.82 9.34 -7.19
N ASP A 83 -11.53 10.45 -6.97
CA ASP A 83 -11.03 11.82 -7.20
C ASP A 83 -10.28 12.40 -6.00
N ARG A 84 -10.38 11.75 -4.83
CA ARG A 84 -9.72 12.17 -3.60
C ARG A 84 -8.41 11.43 -3.38
N ASP A 85 -7.45 12.10 -2.75
CA ASP A 85 -6.18 11.49 -2.35
C ASP A 85 -6.45 10.33 -1.39
N VAL A 86 -5.87 9.14 -1.68
CA VAL A 86 -5.96 7.97 -0.80
C VAL A 86 -4.60 7.66 -0.22
N VAL A 87 -4.49 7.67 1.10
CA VAL A 87 -3.30 7.27 1.85
C VAL A 87 -3.56 5.89 2.46
N VAL A 88 -2.70 4.93 2.16
CA VAL A 88 -2.85 3.53 2.56
C VAL A 88 -1.73 3.11 3.48
N ILE A 89 -2.08 2.49 4.60
CA ILE A 89 -1.14 1.94 5.58
C ILE A 89 -1.44 0.47 5.87
N CYS A 90 -0.40 -0.29 6.22
CA CYS A 90 -0.55 -1.61 6.81
C CYS A 90 0.45 -1.80 7.96
N GLN A 91 0.79 -3.04 8.33
CA GLN A 91 1.78 -3.27 9.39
C GLN A 91 3.20 -2.83 9.02
N SER A 92 3.73 -3.28 7.88
CA SER A 92 5.15 -3.06 7.48
C SER A 92 5.36 -2.33 6.15
N GLY A 93 4.29 -1.97 5.44
CA GLY A 93 4.32 -1.37 4.09
C GLY A 93 4.09 -2.34 2.92
N MET A 94 4.17 -3.67 3.13
CA MET A 94 4.01 -4.66 2.04
C MET A 94 2.55 -4.80 1.57
N ARG A 95 1.61 -4.99 2.50
CA ARG A 95 0.17 -5.13 2.18
C ARG A 95 -0.40 -3.83 1.62
N SER A 96 0.03 -2.68 2.15
CA SER A 96 -0.38 -1.38 1.64
C SER A 96 0.17 -1.09 0.25
N SER A 97 1.38 -1.55 -0.09
CA SER A 97 1.88 -1.50 -1.48
C SER A 97 1.00 -2.30 -2.45
N GLN A 98 0.54 -3.50 -2.05
CA GLN A 98 -0.40 -4.30 -2.85
C GLN A 98 -1.77 -3.62 -2.97
N ALA A 99 -2.29 -3.08 -1.88
CA ALA A 99 -3.53 -2.30 -1.88
C ALA A 99 -3.44 -1.09 -2.81
N SER A 100 -2.31 -0.37 -2.80
CA SER A 100 -2.11 0.76 -3.71
C SER A 100 -2.12 0.33 -5.18
N LYS A 101 -1.55 -0.84 -5.54
CA LYS A 101 -1.66 -1.40 -6.90
C LYS A 101 -3.12 -1.63 -7.28
N LEU A 102 -3.89 -2.23 -6.37
CA LEU A 102 -5.30 -2.55 -6.59
C LEU A 102 -6.11 -1.26 -6.81
N LEU A 103 -5.91 -0.24 -5.96
CA LEU A 103 -6.59 1.04 -6.11
C LEU A 103 -6.19 1.76 -7.41
N LYS A 104 -4.92 1.77 -7.80
CA LYS A 104 -4.51 2.33 -9.10
C LYS A 104 -5.19 1.61 -10.27
N LYS A 105 -5.27 0.28 -10.24
CA LYS A 105 -5.99 -0.51 -11.25
C LYS A 105 -7.49 -0.23 -11.27
N ALA A 106 -8.06 0.09 -10.11
CA ALA A 106 -9.46 0.48 -9.97
C ALA A 106 -9.73 1.96 -10.33
N GLY A 107 -8.78 2.68 -10.92
CA GLY A 107 -9.00 4.04 -11.44
C GLY A 107 -8.71 5.19 -10.46
N PHE A 108 -8.15 4.91 -9.28
CA PHE A 108 -7.79 5.96 -8.33
C PHE A 108 -6.60 6.79 -8.86
N LYS A 109 -6.79 8.11 -8.92
CA LYS A 109 -5.79 9.04 -9.48
C LYS A 109 -4.59 9.16 -8.56
N ASN A 110 -4.85 9.49 -7.29
CA ASN A 110 -3.83 9.82 -6.30
C ASN A 110 -3.81 8.79 -5.19
N VAL A 111 -2.84 7.88 -5.22
CA VAL A 111 -2.66 6.84 -4.21
C VAL A 111 -1.28 6.95 -3.61
N THR A 112 -1.23 6.97 -2.28
CA THR A 112 -0.02 7.12 -1.48
C THR A 112 0.11 5.93 -0.55
N ASN A 113 1.26 5.27 -0.58
CA ASN A 113 1.62 4.18 0.32
C ASN A 113 2.51 4.71 1.45
N VAL A 114 2.23 4.31 2.69
CA VAL A 114 3.05 4.62 3.86
C VAL A 114 4.12 3.53 4.04
N LYS A 115 5.39 3.89 3.83
CA LYS A 115 6.55 3.03 4.06
C LYS A 115 6.76 2.79 5.55
N GLY A 116 7.21 1.59 5.91
CA GLY A 116 7.38 1.17 7.31
C GLY A 116 6.07 0.78 8.01
N GLY A 117 4.93 1.31 7.56
CA GLY A 117 3.62 0.98 8.10
C GLY A 117 3.49 1.33 9.59
N MET A 118 2.56 0.66 10.27
CA MET A 118 2.33 0.81 11.71
C MET A 118 3.51 0.37 12.58
N SER A 119 4.45 -0.41 12.06
CA SER A 119 5.67 -0.76 12.78
C SER A 119 6.65 0.42 12.93
N ALA A 120 6.53 1.43 12.07
CA ALA A 120 7.37 2.63 12.10
C ALA A 120 6.58 3.89 12.52
N TRP A 121 5.31 3.71 12.94
CA TRP A 121 4.40 4.76 13.38
C TRP A 121 4.40 4.82 14.91
#